data_AF-A0A432ICC7-F1
#
_entry.id   AF-A0A432ICC7-F1
#
_cell.length_a   1.000
_cell.length_b   1.000
_cell.length_c   1.000
_cell.angle_alpha   90.00
_cell.angle_beta   90.00
_cell.angle_gamma   90.00
#
_symmetry.space_group_name_H-M   'P 1'
#
loop_
_entity.id
_entity.type
_entity.pdbx_description
1 polymer ?
#
loop_
_entity_poly.entity_id
_entity_poly.type
_entity_poly.pdbx_seq_one_letter_code
_entity_poly.pdbx_strand_id
1 'polypeptide(L)'
;MKKIVKFQMTNLLILFIISIILAMLLNIPESIQNILKVRSYYVIAIFMNLFPIAFFVLKFKRFKKYPIFFIVVVFYYLIIMPIWSSFTFNGITFRELSLGMGKLGALNIIIGLNILLLLISQIFILKYVFIDIILGLRKARNTDIGIVFLTYITIGVTFGFLYVVLVRNDNNAISGMLLKNYNGMEIYFRSIYFSFITLTSVGYGEIIPKSLIAQGLVTLESVLGVLLLSFSLGIVFSSNLNSSNEKKEDSVEEDKYKILKKQLMKEFEESLDKNLEKIIEKEKEQLWKK
;
A
#
# COMPACT_ATOMS: atom_id res chain seq x y z
N MET A 1 -11.61 23.71 -11.84
CA MET A 1 -11.64 23.40 -10.38
C MET A 1 -13.02 23.51 -9.74
N LYS A 2 -13.77 24.63 -9.87
CA LYS A 2 -15.07 24.82 -9.18
C LYS A 2 -16.12 23.71 -9.38
N LYS A 3 -16.29 23.18 -10.61
CA LYS A 3 -17.24 22.06 -10.89
C LYS A 3 -16.85 20.73 -10.21
N ILE A 4 -15.56 20.43 -10.11
CA ILE A 4 -15.05 19.19 -9.49
C ILE A 4 -15.20 19.27 -7.96
N VAL A 5 -14.86 20.41 -7.36
CA VAL A 5 -15.03 20.64 -5.91
C VAL A 5 -16.51 20.61 -5.51
N LYS A 6 -17.39 21.23 -6.31
CA LYS A 6 -18.84 21.20 -6.06
C LYS A 6 -19.39 19.77 -6.13
N PHE A 7 -18.99 18.98 -7.13
CA PHE A 7 -19.38 17.57 -7.23
C PHE A 7 -18.88 16.73 -6.04
N GLN A 8 -17.68 17.00 -5.53
CA GLN A 8 -17.13 16.31 -4.36
C GLN A 8 -17.90 16.64 -3.08
N MET A 9 -18.23 17.91 -2.85
CA MET A 9 -19.03 18.31 -1.69
C MET A 9 -20.43 17.71 -1.71
N THR A 10 -21.08 17.63 -2.87
CA THR A 10 -22.40 17.00 -2.99
C THR A 10 -22.37 15.52 -2.59
N ASN A 11 -21.36 14.76 -3.03
CA ASN A 11 -21.25 13.34 -2.67
C ASN A 11 -20.99 13.12 -1.17
N LEU A 12 -20.22 13.99 -0.52
CA LEU A 12 -19.98 13.92 0.92
C LEU A 12 -21.24 14.24 1.74
N LEU A 13 -22.01 15.25 1.31
CA LEU A 13 -23.28 15.58 1.93
C LEU A 13 -24.28 14.42 1.81
N ILE A 14 -24.38 13.81 0.63
CA ILE A 14 -25.23 12.63 0.42
C ILE A 14 -24.81 11.48 1.35
N LEU A 15 -23.51 11.20 1.46
CA LEU A 15 -22.98 10.16 2.34
C LEU A 15 -23.34 10.43 3.81
N PHE A 16 -23.22 11.70 4.24
CA PHE A 16 -23.57 12.12 5.59
C PHE A 16 -25.07 11.94 5.86
N ILE A 17 -25.93 12.32 4.93
CA ILE A 17 -27.39 12.12 5.04
C ILE A 17 -27.71 10.62 5.12
N ILE A 18 -27.10 9.79 4.28
CA ILE A 18 -27.26 8.32 4.32
C ILE A 18 -26.84 7.77 5.68
N SER A 19 -25.73 8.25 6.25
CA SER A 19 -25.27 7.82 7.56
C SER A 19 -26.24 8.18 8.69
N ILE A 20 -26.91 9.33 8.61
CA ILE A 20 -27.97 9.74 9.55
C ILE A 20 -29.16 8.80 9.45
N ILE A 21 -29.65 8.56 8.22
CA ILE A 21 -30.81 7.68 7.98
C ILE A 21 -30.53 6.27 8.50
N LEU A 22 -29.37 5.70 8.15
CA LEU A 22 -29.00 4.36 8.62
C LEU A 22 -28.85 4.30 10.14
N ALA A 23 -28.27 5.32 10.78
CA ALA A 23 -28.15 5.37 12.24
C ALA A 23 -29.52 5.45 12.94
N MET A 24 -30.51 6.11 12.33
CA MET A 24 -31.87 6.17 12.85
C MET A 24 -32.63 4.85 12.72
N LEU A 25 -32.32 4.05 11.70
CA LEU A 25 -32.90 2.73 11.47
C LEU A 25 -32.33 1.65 12.41
N LEU A 26 -31.23 1.92 13.12
CA LEU A 26 -30.65 0.97 14.06
C LEU A 26 -31.56 0.79 15.28
N ASN A 27 -31.85 -0.47 15.60
CA ASN A 27 -32.65 -0.83 16.77
C ASN A 27 -31.77 -0.86 18.03
N ILE A 28 -31.62 0.31 18.66
CA ILE A 28 -30.83 0.49 19.87
C ILE A 28 -31.65 0.01 21.08
N PRO A 29 -31.11 -0.86 21.96
CA PRO A 29 -31.79 -1.29 23.17
C PRO A 29 -32.21 -0.09 24.05
N GLU A 30 -33.44 -0.10 24.55
CA GLU A 30 -33.98 0.94 25.45
C GLU A 30 -33.24 1.03 26.80
N SER A 31 -32.46 -0.01 27.15
CA SER A 31 -31.66 -0.06 28.37
C SER A 31 -30.50 0.96 28.40
N ILE A 32 -30.20 1.63 27.28
CA ILE A 32 -29.07 2.56 27.19
C ILE A 32 -29.53 3.98 27.52
N GLN A 33 -29.12 4.50 28.69
CA GLN A 33 -29.27 5.92 29.02
C GLN A 33 -28.48 6.77 28.00
N ASN A 34 -29.06 7.89 27.54
CA ASN A 34 -28.54 8.78 26.50
C ASN A 34 -28.59 8.24 25.06
N ILE A 35 -29.76 7.75 24.62
CA ILE A 35 -30.03 7.28 23.25
C ILE A 35 -29.55 8.27 22.16
N LEU A 36 -29.78 9.58 22.35
CA LEU A 36 -29.34 10.61 21.39
C LEU A 36 -27.81 10.64 21.22
N LYS A 37 -27.07 10.51 22.32
CA LYS A 37 -25.61 10.48 22.30
C LYS A 37 -25.12 9.24 21.56
N VAL A 38 -25.70 8.07 21.84
CA VAL A 38 -25.35 6.82 21.15
C VAL A 38 -25.65 6.89 19.65
N ARG A 39 -26.78 7.47 19.26
CA ARG A 39 -27.13 7.67 17.85
C ARG A 39 -26.14 8.58 17.13
N SER A 40 -25.69 9.68 17.73
CA SER A 40 -24.72 10.57 17.08
C SER A 40 -23.37 9.88 16.84
N TYR A 41 -22.93 9.02 17.77
CA TYR A 41 -21.77 8.16 17.54
C TYR A 41 -21.99 7.21 16.36
N TYR A 42 -23.16 6.57 16.27
CA TYR A 42 -23.51 5.70 15.12
C TYR A 42 -23.57 6.44 13.77
N VAL A 43 -23.89 7.73 13.75
CA VAL A 43 -23.80 8.53 12.51
C VAL A 43 -22.35 8.68 12.07
N ILE A 44 -21.48 9.20 12.96
CA ILE A 44 -20.05 9.40 12.67
C ILE A 44 -19.42 8.08 12.23
N ALA A 45 -19.77 7.05 12.98
CA ALA A 45 -19.45 5.68 12.71
C ALA A 45 -19.78 5.25 11.26
N ILE A 46 -21.07 5.19 10.92
CA ILE A 46 -21.51 4.71 9.62
C ILE A 46 -20.88 5.55 8.51
N PHE A 47 -20.77 6.86 8.71
CA PHE A 47 -20.10 7.76 7.78
C PHE A 47 -18.65 7.34 7.51
N MET A 48 -17.86 7.09 8.55
CA MET A 48 -16.45 6.70 8.41
C MET A 48 -16.28 5.32 7.75
N ASN A 49 -17.21 4.38 7.92
CA ASN A 49 -17.15 3.10 7.20
C ASN A 49 -17.66 3.20 5.75
N LEU A 50 -18.62 4.07 5.46
CA LEU A 50 -19.12 4.26 4.09
C LEU A 50 -18.18 5.11 3.24
N PHE A 51 -17.41 6.00 3.85
CA PHE A 51 -16.48 6.89 3.15
C PHE A 51 -15.48 6.17 2.24
N PRO A 52 -14.69 5.18 2.72
CA PRO A 52 -13.73 4.48 1.86
C PRO A 52 -14.43 3.67 0.77
N ILE A 53 -15.60 3.06 1.06
CA ILE A 53 -16.41 2.32 0.08
C ILE A 53 -16.90 3.25 -1.03
N ALA A 54 -17.51 4.39 -0.67
CA ALA A 54 -18.01 5.36 -1.64
C ALA A 54 -16.87 5.97 -2.46
N PHE A 55 -15.77 6.34 -1.80
CA PHE A 55 -14.59 6.83 -2.50
C PHE A 55 -14.06 5.80 -3.49
N PHE A 56 -13.97 4.53 -3.08
CA PHE A 56 -13.57 3.42 -3.93
C PHE A 56 -14.48 3.30 -5.15
N VAL A 57 -15.79 3.17 -4.97
CA VAL A 57 -16.75 3.01 -6.07
C VAL A 57 -16.70 4.18 -7.05
N LEU A 58 -16.70 5.42 -6.54
CA LEU A 58 -16.73 6.63 -7.38
C LEU A 58 -15.42 6.85 -8.15
N LYS A 59 -14.29 6.36 -7.63
CA LYS A 59 -12.96 6.65 -8.16
C LYS A 59 -12.23 5.44 -8.71
N PHE A 60 -12.82 4.24 -8.63
CA PHE A 60 -12.19 2.97 -9.01
C PHE A 60 -11.56 2.99 -10.40
N LYS A 61 -12.31 3.42 -11.44
CA LYS A 61 -11.81 3.46 -12.83
C LYS A 61 -10.55 4.33 -12.98
N ARG A 62 -10.43 5.39 -12.19
CA ARG A 62 -9.29 6.31 -12.23
C ARG A 62 -8.09 5.77 -11.45
N PHE A 63 -8.34 5.15 -10.31
CA PHE A 63 -7.27 4.79 -9.37
C PHE A 63 -6.81 3.33 -9.41
N LYS A 64 -7.49 2.45 -10.15
CA LYS A 64 -7.11 1.03 -10.31
C LYS A 64 -5.65 0.81 -10.76
N LYS A 65 -5.04 1.79 -11.43
CA LYS A 65 -3.64 1.74 -11.90
C LYS A 65 -2.60 2.16 -10.85
N TYR A 66 -3.02 2.73 -9.73
CA TYR A 66 -2.11 3.32 -8.74
C TYR A 66 -2.18 2.56 -7.40
N PRO A 67 -1.12 1.83 -7.00
CA PRO A 67 -1.11 1.06 -5.75
C PRO A 67 -1.26 1.93 -4.50
N ILE A 68 -0.73 3.17 -4.56
CA ILE A 68 -0.79 4.16 -3.47
C ILE A 68 -2.22 4.38 -3.00
N PHE A 69 -3.20 4.38 -3.91
CA PHE A 69 -4.60 4.55 -3.56
C PHE A 69 -5.08 3.44 -2.60
N PHE A 70 -4.78 2.19 -2.93
CA PHE A 70 -5.16 1.03 -2.11
C PHE A 70 -4.39 0.99 -0.79
N ILE A 71 -3.12 1.41 -0.78
CA ILE A 71 -2.31 1.56 0.44
C ILE A 71 -2.97 2.57 1.40
N VAL A 72 -3.41 3.72 0.89
CA VAL A 72 -4.12 4.73 1.68
C VAL A 72 -5.43 4.18 2.25
N VAL A 73 -6.15 3.36 1.48
CA VAL A 73 -7.37 2.69 1.97
C VAL A 73 -7.06 1.74 3.13
N VAL A 74 -5.96 0.99 3.09
CA VAL A 74 -5.55 0.12 4.21
C VAL A 74 -5.18 0.95 5.45
N PHE A 75 -4.37 2.00 5.29
CA PHE A 75 -4.01 2.88 6.41
C PHE A 75 -5.20 3.65 6.99
N TYR A 76 -6.20 3.97 6.16
CA TYR A 76 -7.46 4.54 6.62
C TYR A 76 -8.11 3.63 7.67
N TYR A 77 -8.22 2.33 7.39
CA TYR A 77 -8.75 1.38 8.37
C TYR A 77 -7.88 1.28 9.60
N LEU A 78 -6.56 1.30 9.45
CA LEU A 78 -5.63 1.24 10.58
C LEU A 78 -5.91 2.28 11.66
N ILE A 79 -6.22 3.51 11.24
CA ILE A 79 -6.49 4.63 12.14
C ILE A 79 -7.89 4.52 12.74
N ILE A 80 -8.84 4.04 11.95
CA ILE A 80 -10.26 4.16 12.26
C ILE A 80 -10.72 3.06 13.20
N MET A 81 -10.28 1.81 13.00
CA MET A 81 -10.69 0.67 13.81
C MET A 81 -10.45 0.84 15.33
N PRO A 82 -9.29 1.32 15.82
CA PRO A 82 -9.09 1.61 17.24
C PRO A 82 -10.09 2.62 17.80
N ILE A 83 -10.42 3.66 17.01
CA ILE A 83 -11.31 4.75 17.43
C ILE A 83 -12.69 4.15 17.73
N TRP A 84 -13.20 3.28 16.84
CA TRP A 84 -14.43 2.54 17.06
C TRP A 84 -14.43 1.70 18.31
N SER A 85 -13.34 0.98 18.50
CA SER A 85 -13.22 0.04 19.59
C SER A 85 -13.09 0.71 20.96
N SER A 86 -12.73 2.00 20.99
CA SER A 86 -12.59 2.78 22.23
C SER A 86 -13.92 3.25 22.81
N PHE A 87 -15.02 3.21 22.04
CA PHE A 87 -16.30 3.70 22.52
C PHE A 87 -16.96 2.70 23.49
N THR A 88 -17.14 3.13 24.73
CA THR A 88 -17.82 2.40 25.81
C THR A 88 -18.98 3.22 26.36
N PHE A 89 -20.17 2.63 26.47
CA PHE A 89 -21.38 3.28 27.01
C PHE A 89 -21.87 2.54 28.24
N ASN A 90 -21.84 3.19 29.42
CA ASN A 90 -22.38 2.64 30.68
C ASN A 90 -21.94 1.18 30.95
N GLY A 91 -20.66 0.85 30.75
CA GLY A 91 -20.12 -0.50 30.94
C GLY A 91 -20.36 -1.46 29.76
N ILE A 92 -21.28 -1.14 28.85
CA ILE A 92 -21.50 -1.85 27.59
C ILE A 92 -20.45 -1.35 26.58
N THR A 93 -19.46 -2.19 26.31
CA THR A 93 -18.49 -1.91 25.24
C THR A 93 -19.21 -1.90 23.89
N PHE A 94 -18.78 -1.07 22.92
CA PHE A 94 -19.31 -1.10 21.54
C PHE A 94 -19.38 -2.52 20.97
N ARG A 95 -18.53 -3.44 21.47
CA ARG A 95 -18.55 -4.87 21.14
C ARG A 95 -19.89 -5.55 21.43
N GLU A 96 -20.51 -5.31 22.57
CA GLU A 96 -21.80 -5.90 22.97
C GLU A 96 -22.95 -5.32 22.16
N LEU A 97 -22.85 -4.04 21.81
CA LEU A 97 -23.82 -3.39 20.95
C LEU A 97 -23.67 -3.86 19.49
N SER A 98 -22.45 -4.01 18.97
CA SER A 98 -22.20 -4.30 17.55
C SER A 98 -22.53 -5.73 17.08
N LEU A 99 -22.69 -6.74 17.95
CA LEU A 99 -22.81 -8.15 17.50
C LEU A 99 -23.86 -9.01 18.24
N GLY A 100 -24.91 -8.41 18.78
CA GLY A 100 -26.15 -9.16 18.97
C GLY A 100 -26.75 -9.49 17.59
N MET A 101 -26.72 -10.76 17.17
CA MET A 101 -27.23 -11.26 15.87
C MET A 101 -28.68 -10.83 15.53
N GLY A 102 -29.45 -10.27 16.46
CA GLY A 102 -30.87 -9.97 16.28
C GLY A 102 -31.28 -8.52 16.01
N LYS A 103 -30.42 -7.48 16.11
CA LYS A 103 -30.92 -6.08 16.09
C LYS A 103 -30.12 -5.03 15.29
N LEU A 104 -28.92 -5.35 14.77
CA LEU A 104 -28.03 -4.39 14.10
C LEU A 104 -27.45 -4.91 12.76
N GLY A 105 -28.26 -5.61 11.97
CA GLY A 105 -27.84 -6.27 10.72
C GLY A 105 -27.15 -5.35 9.70
N ALA A 106 -27.59 -4.09 9.59
CA ALA A 106 -26.99 -3.12 8.66
C ALA A 106 -25.51 -2.83 8.96
N LEU A 107 -25.12 -2.77 10.24
CA LEU A 107 -23.72 -2.54 10.62
C LEU A 107 -22.83 -3.73 10.29
N ASN A 108 -23.33 -4.95 10.47
CA ASN A 108 -22.58 -6.17 10.15
C ASN A 108 -22.33 -6.28 8.65
N ILE A 109 -23.31 -5.91 7.83
CA ILE A 109 -23.15 -5.83 6.37
C ILE A 109 -22.08 -4.80 6.01
N ILE A 110 -22.13 -3.60 6.61
CA ILE A 110 -21.12 -2.57 6.37
C ILE A 110 -19.72 -3.06 6.76
N ILE A 111 -19.55 -3.66 7.94
CA ILE A 111 -18.26 -4.22 8.37
C ILE A 111 -17.77 -5.29 7.38
N GLY A 112 -18.66 -6.20 6.94
CA GLY A 112 -18.35 -7.20 5.92
C GLY A 112 -17.87 -6.59 4.59
N LEU A 113 -18.53 -5.52 4.13
CA LEU A 113 -18.12 -4.79 2.93
C LEU A 113 -16.75 -4.12 3.09
N ASN A 114 -16.42 -3.61 4.28
CA ASN A 114 -15.11 -3.02 4.56
C ASN A 114 -14.01 -4.09 4.57
N ILE A 115 -14.27 -5.28 5.12
CA ILE A 115 -13.35 -6.42 5.05
C ILE A 115 -13.12 -6.82 3.58
N LEU A 116 -14.20 -6.92 2.79
CA LEU A 116 -14.08 -7.21 1.36
C LEU A 116 -13.26 -6.14 0.64
N LEU A 117 -13.48 -4.87 0.94
CA LEU A 117 -12.72 -3.76 0.37
C LEU A 117 -11.23 -3.83 0.74
N LEU A 118 -10.91 -4.20 1.98
CA LEU A 118 -9.55 -4.41 2.47
C LEU A 118 -8.86 -5.54 1.68
N LEU A 119 -9.53 -6.69 1.52
CA LEU A 119 -9.02 -7.83 0.75
C LEU A 119 -8.84 -7.49 -0.73
N ILE A 120 -9.81 -6.81 -1.34
CA ILE A 120 -9.71 -6.34 -2.72
C ILE A 120 -8.51 -5.40 -2.87
N SER A 121 -8.32 -4.48 -1.93
CA SER A 121 -7.19 -3.55 -1.93
C SER A 121 -5.86 -4.31 -1.91
N GLN A 122 -5.75 -5.35 -1.09
CA GLN A 122 -4.55 -6.17 -1.01
C GLN A 122 -4.27 -6.94 -2.31
N ILE A 123 -5.31 -7.47 -2.97
CA ILE A 123 -5.17 -8.12 -4.30
C ILE A 123 -4.63 -7.13 -5.34
N PHE A 124 -5.11 -5.89 -5.35
CA PHE A 124 -4.60 -4.87 -6.29
C PHE A 124 -3.15 -4.49 -6.04
N ILE A 125 -2.76 -4.34 -4.77
CA ILE A 125 -1.37 -4.03 -4.40
C ILE A 125 -0.46 -5.19 -4.79
N LEU A 126 -0.80 -6.43 -4.42
CA LEU A 126 -0.02 -7.62 -4.76
C LEU A 126 0.07 -7.85 -6.26
N LYS A 127 -1.02 -7.60 -7.02
CA LYS A 127 -0.97 -7.64 -8.48
C LYS A 127 0.05 -6.65 -9.03
N TYR A 128 0.00 -5.40 -8.59
CA TYR A 128 0.92 -4.36 -9.06
C TYR A 128 2.39 -4.69 -8.72
N VAL A 129 2.64 -5.22 -7.51
CA VAL A 129 3.98 -5.52 -7.02
C VAL A 129 4.54 -6.80 -7.64
N PHE A 130 3.80 -7.90 -7.62
CA PHE A 130 4.27 -9.19 -8.10
C PHE A 130 3.87 -9.48 -9.53
N ILE A 131 2.56 -9.57 -9.80
CA ILE A 131 2.04 -10.12 -11.05
C ILE A 131 2.52 -9.30 -12.24
N ASP A 132 2.40 -7.97 -12.16
CA ASP A 132 2.77 -7.10 -13.28
C ASP A 132 4.29 -7.09 -13.55
N ILE A 133 5.14 -7.32 -12.54
CA ILE A 133 6.60 -7.40 -12.70
C ILE A 133 7.02 -8.79 -13.18
N ILE A 134 6.54 -9.85 -12.53
CA ILE A 134 6.91 -11.25 -12.83
C ILE A 134 6.46 -11.64 -14.24
N LEU A 135 5.26 -11.23 -14.67
CA LEU A 135 4.76 -11.49 -16.02
C LEU A 135 5.37 -10.57 -17.08
N GLY A 136 6.32 -9.69 -16.72
CA GLY A 136 6.97 -8.77 -17.66
C GLY A 136 6.04 -7.69 -18.23
N LEU A 137 4.86 -7.47 -17.64
CA LEU A 137 3.92 -6.43 -18.07
C LEU A 137 4.47 -5.02 -17.83
N ARG A 138 5.41 -4.89 -16.89
CA ARG A 138 6.17 -3.65 -16.62
C ARG A 138 7.56 -3.96 -16.07
N LYS A 139 8.52 -3.06 -16.31
CA LYS A 139 9.84 -3.12 -15.65
C LYS A 139 9.75 -2.59 -14.21
N ALA A 140 10.53 -3.19 -13.31
CA ALA A 140 10.70 -2.70 -11.95
C ALA A 140 11.40 -1.33 -11.95
N ARG A 141 10.91 -0.39 -11.14
CA ARG A 141 11.47 0.96 -10.97
C ARG A 141 11.97 1.13 -9.53
N ASN A 142 12.88 2.08 -9.31
CA ASN A 142 13.37 2.39 -7.96
C ASN A 142 12.25 2.79 -6.98
N THR A 143 11.19 3.42 -7.48
CA THR A 143 9.99 3.73 -6.69
C THR A 143 9.24 2.49 -6.21
N ASP A 144 9.38 1.35 -6.89
CA ASP A 144 8.68 0.12 -6.52
C ASP A 144 9.23 -0.47 -5.21
N ILE A 145 10.50 -0.20 -4.85
CA ILE A 145 11.09 -0.63 -3.56
C ILE A 145 10.25 -0.12 -2.39
N GLY A 146 9.95 1.19 -2.37
CA GLY A 146 9.11 1.78 -1.34
C GLY A 146 7.69 1.22 -1.35
N ILE A 147 7.14 0.90 -2.53
CA ILE A 147 5.81 0.29 -2.66
C ILE A 147 5.81 -1.13 -2.09
N VAL A 148 6.86 -1.94 -2.31
CA VAL A 148 6.95 -3.29 -1.75
C VAL A 148 7.07 -3.24 -0.23
N PHE A 149 7.88 -2.32 0.31
CA PHE A 149 7.98 -2.11 1.76
C PHE A 149 6.63 -1.69 2.37
N LEU A 150 5.91 -0.77 1.73
CA LEU A 150 4.56 -0.39 2.17
C LEU A 150 3.57 -1.56 2.06
N THR A 151 3.71 -2.41 1.03
CA THR A 151 2.89 -3.62 0.84
C THR A 151 3.11 -4.62 1.97
N TYR A 152 4.36 -4.76 2.42
CA TYR A 152 4.71 -5.60 3.57
C TYR A 152 4.01 -5.12 4.84
N ILE A 153 4.04 -3.80 5.10
CA ILE A 153 3.32 -3.20 6.23
C ILE A 153 1.80 -3.39 6.07
N THR A 154 1.23 -3.15 4.89
CA THR A 154 -0.22 -3.25 4.68
C THR A 154 -0.74 -4.68 4.82
N ILE A 155 0.10 -5.68 4.52
CA ILE A 155 -0.21 -7.09 4.79
C ILE A 155 -0.30 -7.35 6.28
N GLY A 156 0.69 -6.92 7.07
CA GLY A 156 0.65 -7.07 8.52
C GLY A 156 -0.59 -6.39 9.13
N VAL A 157 -0.94 -5.21 8.64
CA VAL A 157 -2.19 -4.56 9.06
C VAL A 157 -3.41 -5.41 8.69
N THR A 158 -3.49 -5.88 7.45
CA THR A 158 -4.63 -6.67 6.94
C THR A 158 -4.83 -7.98 7.72
N PHE A 159 -3.76 -8.73 8.00
CA PHE A 159 -3.84 -9.94 8.82
C PHE A 159 -4.21 -9.62 10.27
N GLY A 160 -3.67 -8.55 10.84
CA GLY A 160 -4.11 -8.03 12.14
C GLY A 160 -5.62 -7.83 12.20
N PHE A 161 -6.22 -7.22 11.17
CA PHE A 161 -7.68 -7.08 11.06
C PHE A 161 -8.40 -8.43 10.97
N LEU A 162 -7.90 -9.38 10.17
CA LEU A 162 -8.48 -10.72 10.05
C LEU A 162 -8.45 -11.47 11.38
N TYR A 163 -7.39 -11.31 12.17
CA TYR A 163 -7.30 -11.89 13.51
C TYR A 163 -8.31 -11.29 14.49
N VAL A 164 -8.56 -9.98 14.43
CA VAL A 164 -9.63 -9.37 15.25
C VAL A 164 -10.99 -9.96 14.88
N VAL A 165 -11.30 -10.08 13.60
CA VAL A 165 -12.55 -10.69 13.14
C VAL A 165 -12.65 -12.14 13.60
N LEU A 166 -11.56 -12.90 13.51
CA LEU A 166 -11.51 -14.29 13.92
C LEU A 166 -11.75 -14.45 15.43
N VAL A 167 -11.02 -13.71 16.27
CA VAL A 167 -11.16 -13.74 17.73
C VAL A 167 -12.56 -13.29 18.16
N ARG A 168 -13.17 -12.35 17.43
CA ARG A 168 -14.53 -11.86 17.71
C ARG A 168 -15.61 -12.89 17.39
N ASN A 169 -15.38 -13.76 16.41
CA ASN A 169 -16.30 -14.84 16.03
C ASN A 169 -16.09 -16.10 16.86
N ASP A 170 -14.83 -16.41 17.19
CA ASP A 170 -14.43 -17.52 18.04
C ASP A 170 -13.39 -17.03 19.06
N ASN A 171 -13.86 -16.81 20.29
CA ASN A 171 -13.04 -16.29 21.39
C ASN A 171 -11.84 -17.18 21.72
N ASN A 172 -11.89 -18.47 21.34
CA ASN A 172 -10.85 -19.45 21.62
C ASN A 172 -9.96 -19.73 20.40
N ALA A 173 -10.19 -19.08 19.26
CA ALA A 173 -9.43 -19.29 18.03
C ALA A 173 -7.94 -18.99 18.19
N ILE A 174 -7.59 -18.00 19.01
CA ILE A 174 -6.21 -17.59 19.26
C ILE A 174 -5.98 -17.43 20.77
N SER A 175 -5.08 -18.24 21.30
CA SER A 175 -4.65 -18.18 22.69
C SER A 175 -3.90 -16.89 22.97
N GLY A 176 -4.08 -16.34 24.17
CA GLY A 176 -3.48 -15.07 24.57
C GLY A 176 -4.27 -13.84 24.13
N MET A 177 -5.29 -13.95 23.27
CA MET A 177 -6.15 -12.82 22.85
C MET A 177 -7.60 -12.95 23.36
N LEU A 178 -7.76 -13.45 24.59
CA LEU A 178 -9.08 -13.67 25.16
C LEU A 178 -9.82 -12.35 25.39
N LEU A 179 -10.96 -12.25 24.72
CA LEU A 179 -11.89 -11.14 24.78
C LEU A 179 -12.40 -10.76 26.19
N LYS A 180 -12.28 -11.65 27.18
CA LYS A 180 -12.65 -11.37 28.58
C LYS A 180 -11.60 -10.53 29.32
N ASN A 181 -10.35 -10.63 28.90
CA ASN A 181 -9.21 -10.05 29.62
C ASN A 181 -8.77 -8.70 29.04
N TYR A 182 -9.25 -8.37 27.84
CA TYR A 182 -8.81 -7.22 27.09
C TYR A 182 -9.98 -6.45 26.52
N ASN A 183 -9.88 -5.12 26.48
CA ASN A 183 -10.80 -4.30 25.72
C ASN A 183 -10.51 -4.42 24.22
N GLY A 184 -11.40 -3.93 23.36
CA GLY A 184 -11.22 -4.14 21.92
C GLY A 184 -10.02 -3.38 21.32
N MET A 185 -9.58 -2.27 21.92
CA MET A 185 -8.39 -1.54 21.46
C MET A 185 -7.13 -2.35 21.74
N GLU A 186 -7.03 -2.94 22.93
CA GLU A 186 -5.95 -3.86 23.29
C GLU A 186 -5.93 -5.08 22.37
N ILE A 187 -7.08 -5.66 22.06
CA ILE A 187 -7.18 -6.80 21.14
C ILE A 187 -6.76 -6.41 19.73
N TYR A 188 -7.13 -5.22 19.28
CA TYR A 188 -6.70 -4.70 17.99
C TYR A 188 -5.17 -4.58 17.91
N PHE A 189 -4.55 -3.90 18.86
CA PHE A 189 -3.09 -3.74 18.87
C PHE A 189 -2.36 -5.06 19.08
N ARG A 190 -2.88 -5.97 19.91
CA ARG A 190 -2.34 -7.32 20.09
C ARG A 190 -2.47 -8.16 18.82
N SER A 191 -3.54 -7.98 18.04
CA SER A 191 -3.74 -8.68 16.76
C SER A 191 -2.77 -8.17 15.68
N ILE A 192 -2.56 -6.86 15.60
CA ILE A 192 -1.52 -6.27 14.74
C ILE A 192 -0.15 -6.77 15.17
N TYR A 193 0.15 -6.70 16.46
CA TYR A 193 1.41 -7.21 17.00
C TYR A 193 1.63 -8.68 16.64
N PHE A 194 0.63 -9.54 16.85
CA PHE A 194 0.67 -10.96 16.49
C PHE A 194 0.94 -11.17 15.01
N SER A 195 0.30 -10.39 14.15
CA SER A 195 0.54 -10.39 12.71
C SER A 195 1.98 -9.99 12.38
N PHE A 196 2.50 -8.89 12.92
CA PHE A 196 3.88 -8.46 12.63
C PHE A 196 4.94 -9.45 13.13
N ILE A 197 4.80 -10.04 14.32
CA ILE A 197 5.76 -11.05 14.80
C ILE A 197 5.67 -12.35 13.99
N THR A 198 4.51 -12.65 13.40
CA THR A 198 4.32 -13.79 12.48
C THR A 198 4.95 -13.49 11.12
N LEU A 199 4.62 -12.34 10.55
CA LEU A 199 5.10 -11.87 9.25
C LEU A 199 6.63 -11.75 9.21
N THR A 200 7.24 -11.32 10.33
CA THR A 200 8.69 -11.21 10.50
C THR A 200 9.35 -12.50 10.98
N SER A 201 8.60 -13.58 11.16
CA SER A 201 9.07 -14.88 11.70
C SER A 201 9.72 -14.82 13.10
N VAL A 202 9.43 -13.80 13.89
CA VAL A 202 9.95 -13.64 15.26
C VAL A 202 9.26 -14.61 16.24
N GLY A 203 7.92 -14.63 16.23
CA GLY A 203 7.12 -15.62 16.95
C GLY A 203 7.48 -15.87 18.43
N TYR A 204 7.44 -14.83 19.28
CA TYR A 204 7.80 -14.93 20.72
C TYR A 204 7.04 -16.01 21.52
N GLY A 205 5.86 -16.43 21.05
CA GLY A 205 5.12 -17.56 21.62
C GLY A 205 4.06 -17.20 22.67
N GLU A 206 3.88 -15.92 23.05
CA GLU A 206 2.78 -15.54 23.97
C GLU A 206 1.38 -15.61 23.35
N ILE A 207 1.29 -15.54 22.01
CA ILE A 207 0.04 -15.58 21.25
C ILE A 207 0.16 -16.72 20.26
N ILE A 208 -0.79 -17.66 20.31
CA ILE A 208 -0.69 -18.94 19.59
C ILE A 208 -2.03 -19.26 18.92
N PRO A 209 -2.06 -19.58 17.61
CA PRO A 209 -3.28 -20.02 16.95
C PRO A 209 -3.74 -21.38 17.51
N LYS A 210 -5.03 -21.52 17.80
CA LYS A 210 -5.63 -22.76 18.32
C LYS A 210 -6.59 -23.40 17.32
N SER A 211 -7.43 -22.61 16.66
CA SER A 211 -8.35 -23.14 15.65
C SER A 211 -7.64 -23.43 14.32
N LEU A 212 -8.20 -24.36 13.53
CA LEU A 212 -7.68 -24.69 12.19
C LEU A 212 -7.64 -23.47 11.27
N ILE A 213 -8.65 -22.59 11.35
CA ILE A 213 -8.72 -21.36 10.56
C ILE A 213 -7.58 -20.40 10.98
N ALA A 214 -7.31 -20.26 12.29
CA ALA A 214 -6.21 -19.44 12.77
C ALA A 214 -4.86 -19.98 12.29
N GLN A 215 -4.64 -21.29 12.37
CA GLN A 215 -3.41 -21.94 11.89
C GLN A 215 -3.21 -21.76 10.39
N GLY A 216 -4.28 -21.89 9.59
CA GLY A 216 -4.25 -21.64 8.16
C GLY A 216 -3.87 -20.20 7.82
N LEU A 217 -4.46 -19.21 8.50
CA LEU A 217 -4.13 -17.80 8.30
C LEU A 217 -2.67 -17.47 8.65
N VAL A 218 -2.19 -17.95 9.80
CA VAL A 218 -0.80 -17.77 10.27
C VAL A 218 0.19 -18.40 9.28
N THR A 219 -0.12 -19.59 8.77
CA THR A 219 0.72 -20.27 7.77
C THR A 219 0.79 -19.45 6.48
N LEU A 220 -0.36 -18.99 5.98
CA LEU A 220 -0.42 -18.18 4.76
C LEU A 220 0.31 -16.84 4.94
N GLU A 221 0.13 -16.18 6.08
CA GLU A 221 0.84 -14.95 6.44
C GLU A 221 2.36 -15.15 6.45
N SER A 222 2.84 -16.22 7.09
CA SER A 222 4.26 -16.52 7.19
C SER A 222 4.90 -16.72 5.80
N VAL A 223 4.22 -17.45 4.92
CA VAL A 223 4.68 -17.65 3.53
C VAL A 223 4.71 -16.32 2.76
N LEU A 224 3.66 -15.51 2.87
CA LEU A 224 3.63 -14.19 2.22
C LEU A 224 4.74 -13.27 2.73
N GLY A 225 5.03 -13.28 4.03
CA GLY A 225 6.10 -12.49 4.64
C GLY A 225 7.46 -12.78 4.01
N VAL A 226 7.85 -14.06 3.96
CA VAL A 226 9.11 -14.50 3.35
C VAL A 226 9.16 -14.15 1.86
N LEU A 227 8.08 -14.34 1.12
CA LEU A 227 8.01 -14.02 -0.31
C LEU A 227 8.21 -12.53 -0.58
N LEU A 228 7.57 -11.65 0.18
CA LEU A 228 7.68 -10.19 0.02
C LEU A 228 9.07 -9.66 0.37
N LEU A 229 9.66 -10.17 1.46
CA LEU A 229 11.03 -9.80 1.84
C LEU A 229 12.03 -10.21 0.76
N SER A 230 11.91 -11.45 0.28
CA SER A 230 12.77 -11.98 -0.81
C SER A 230 12.60 -11.17 -2.10
N PHE A 231 11.36 -10.81 -2.45
CA PHE A 231 11.08 -10.01 -3.63
C PHE A 231 11.63 -8.59 -3.54
N SER A 232 11.55 -7.97 -2.35
CA SER A 232 12.13 -6.65 -2.09
C SER A 232 13.64 -6.65 -2.36
N LEU A 233 14.35 -7.67 -1.86
CA LEU A 233 15.79 -7.84 -2.11
C LEU A 233 16.08 -8.03 -3.61
N GLY A 234 15.27 -8.84 -4.31
CA GLY A 234 15.41 -9.05 -5.75
C GLY A 234 15.31 -7.76 -6.57
N ILE A 235 14.37 -6.86 -6.24
CA ILE A 235 14.25 -5.55 -6.90
C ILE A 235 15.48 -4.69 -6.62
N VAL A 236 15.95 -4.63 -5.37
CA VAL A 236 17.12 -3.82 -4.99
C VAL A 236 18.37 -4.28 -5.74
N PHE A 237 18.62 -5.59 -5.81
CA PHE A 237 19.75 -6.13 -6.56
C PHE A 237 19.61 -5.86 -8.06
N SER A 238 18.42 -6.06 -8.64
CA SER A 238 18.16 -5.77 -10.06
C SER A 238 18.38 -4.28 -10.40
N SER A 239 17.94 -3.36 -9.54
CA SER A 239 18.16 -1.93 -9.76
C SER A 239 19.64 -1.53 -9.69
N ASN A 240 20.39 -2.14 -8.78
CA ASN A 240 21.83 -1.85 -8.62
C ASN A 240 22.65 -2.41 -9.80
N LEU A 241 22.30 -3.58 -10.32
CA LEU A 241 22.96 -4.16 -11.50
C LEU A 241 22.71 -3.32 -12.75
N ASN A 242 21.47 -2.90 -12.98
CA ASN A 242 21.14 -2.07 -14.15
C ASN A 242 21.86 -0.72 -14.11
N SER A 243 21.86 -0.03 -12.96
CA SER A 243 22.57 1.25 -12.81
C SER A 243 24.10 1.12 -12.92
N SER A 244 24.66 -0.04 -12.58
CA SER A 244 26.10 -0.31 -12.76
C SER A 244 26.45 -0.55 -14.23
N ASN A 245 25.56 -1.20 -14.99
CA ASN A 245 25.76 -1.43 -16.41
C ASN A 245 25.60 -0.15 -17.23
N GLU A 246 24.59 0.67 -16.95
CA GLU A 246 24.40 1.99 -17.60
C GLU A 246 25.63 2.88 -17.40
N LYS A 247 26.15 3.00 -16.18
CA LYS A 247 27.37 3.79 -15.91
C LYS A 247 28.60 3.26 -16.64
N LYS A 248 28.70 1.93 -16.83
CA LYS A 248 29.81 1.33 -17.59
C LYS A 248 29.67 1.63 -19.07
N GLU A 249 28.47 1.48 -19.64
CA GLU A 249 28.20 1.82 -21.04
C GLU A 249 28.49 3.29 -21.32
N ASP A 250 28.01 4.21 -20.47
CA ASP A 250 28.30 5.65 -20.57
C ASP A 250 29.81 5.93 -20.54
N SER A 251 30.54 5.30 -19.60
CA SER A 251 31.99 5.49 -19.48
C SER A 251 32.75 4.98 -20.71
N VAL A 252 32.34 3.84 -21.27
CA VAL A 252 32.96 3.26 -22.46
C VAL A 252 32.68 4.13 -23.69
N GLU A 253 31.47 4.67 -23.81
CA GLU A 253 31.09 5.56 -24.89
C GLU A 253 31.84 6.89 -24.83
N GLU A 254 32.03 7.45 -23.63
CA GLU A 254 32.81 8.66 -23.40
C GLU A 254 34.30 8.48 -23.74
N ASP A 255 34.89 7.35 -23.34
CA ASP A 255 36.27 7.00 -23.69
C ASP A 255 36.44 6.81 -25.20
N LYS A 256 35.48 6.14 -25.85
CA LYS A 256 35.50 5.93 -27.30
C LYS A 256 35.39 7.24 -28.07
N TYR A 257 34.55 8.17 -27.61
CA TYR A 257 34.47 9.53 -28.15
C TYR A 257 35.79 10.29 -28.02
N LYS A 258 36.44 10.24 -26.84
CA LYS A 258 37.74 10.90 -26.60
C LYS A 258 38.84 10.35 -27.52
N ILE A 259 38.90 9.02 -27.69
CA ILE A 259 39.86 8.37 -28.58
C ILE A 259 39.61 8.77 -30.04
N LEU A 260 38.36 8.69 -30.51
CA LEU A 260 38.00 9.04 -31.88
C LEU A 260 38.30 10.51 -32.19
N LYS A 261 37.96 11.43 -31.27
CA LYS A 261 38.27 12.86 -31.39
C LYS A 261 39.78 13.09 -31.50
N LYS A 262 40.59 12.39 -30.71
CA LYS A 262 42.05 12.49 -30.75
C LYS A 262 42.63 11.98 -32.07
N GLN A 263 42.11 10.87 -32.60
CA GLN A 263 42.51 10.36 -33.92
C GLN A 263 42.18 11.34 -35.05
N LEU A 264 40.94 11.82 -35.09
CA LEU A 264 40.50 12.79 -36.10
C LEU A 264 41.30 14.08 -36.06
N MET A 265 41.60 14.60 -34.86
CA MET A 265 42.45 15.79 -34.72
C MET A 265 43.85 15.56 -35.29
N LYS A 266 44.44 14.40 -35.02
CA LYS A 266 45.78 14.06 -35.51
C LYS A 266 45.80 13.94 -37.04
N GLU A 267 44.81 13.26 -37.63
CA GLU A 267 44.67 13.15 -39.08
C GLU A 267 44.44 14.51 -39.75
N PHE A 268 43.67 15.39 -39.09
CA PHE A 268 43.45 16.75 -39.57
C PHE A 268 44.73 17.59 -39.54
N GLU A 269 45.48 17.56 -38.44
CA GLU A 269 46.79 18.23 -38.33
C GLU A 269 47.77 17.74 -39.39
N GLU A 270 47.93 16.41 -39.54
CA GLU A 270 48.79 15.82 -40.56
C GLU A 270 48.37 16.22 -41.98
N SER A 271 47.08 16.29 -42.27
CA SER A 271 46.58 16.75 -43.57
C SER A 271 46.80 18.26 -43.78
N LEU A 272 46.72 19.07 -42.73
CA LEU A 272 46.93 20.51 -42.79
C LEU A 272 48.40 20.81 -43.10
N ASP A 273 49.32 20.19 -42.35
CA ASP A 273 50.76 20.34 -42.52
C ASP A 273 51.20 19.95 -43.94
N LYS A 274 50.70 18.80 -44.44
CA LYS A 274 51.01 18.31 -45.78
C LYS A 274 50.49 19.23 -46.89
N ASN A 275 49.36 19.89 -46.68
CA ASN A 275 48.83 20.88 -47.63
C ASN A 275 49.62 22.20 -47.58
N LEU A 276 50.03 22.64 -46.39
CA LEU A 276 50.88 23.81 -46.21
C LEU A 276 52.25 23.61 -46.88
N GLU A 277 52.89 22.46 -46.71
CA GLU A 277 54.15 22.13 -47.39
C GLU A 277 54.03 22.22 -48.91
N LYS A 278 52.95 21.65 -49.49
CA LYS A 278 52.68 21.74 -50.93
C LYS A 278 52.49 23.17 -51.44
N ILE A 279 51.87 24.05 -50.64
CA ILE A 279 51.68 25.45 -51.00
C ILE A 279 53.03 26.17 -50.99
N ILE A 280 53.84 25.95 -49.95
CA ILE A 280 55.18 26.55 -49.83
C ILE A 280 56.11 26.10 -50.96
N GLU A 281 56.09 24.82 -51.35
CA GLU A 281 56.85 24.34 -52.51
C GLU A 281 56.44 25.03 -53.80
N LYS A 282 55.12 25.18 -54.04
CA LYS A 282 54.61 25.90 -55.22
C LYS A 282 55.05 27.35 -55.25
N GLU A 283 55.03 28.05 -54.12
CA GLU A 283 55.51 29.43 -54.03
C GLU A 283 57.02 29.51 -54.27
N LYS A 284 57.81 28.59 -53.71
CA LYS A 284 59.25 28.50 -53.99
C LYS A 284 59.53 28.27 -55.47
N GLU A 285 58.84 27.34 -56.14
CA GLU A 285 59.03 27.11 -57.58
C GLU A 285 58.67 28.34 -58.43
N GLN A 286 57.71 29.16 -58.01
CA GLN A 286 57.37 30.41 -58.69
C GLN A 286 58.43 31.50 -58.49
N LEU A 287 59.11 31.53 -57.35
CA LEU A 287 60.20 32.49 -57.06
C LEU A 287 61.48 32.20 -57.87
N TRP A 288 61.75 30.94 -58.22
CA TRP A 288 62.94 30.55 -59.00
C TRP A 288 62.74 30.62 -60.52
N LYS A 289 61.50 30.83 -60.98
CA LYS A 289 61.16 31.03 -62.41
C LYS A 289 61.06 32.51 -62.80
N LYS A 290 61.35 33.44 -61.88
CA LYS A 290 61.50 34.87 -62.12
C LYS A 290 62.98 35.24 -62.09
#